data_AF-A0A6I4VX85-F1
#
_entry.id   AF-A0A6I4VX85-F1
#
_cell.length_a   1.000
_cell.length_b   1.000
_cell.length_c   1.000
_cell.angle_alpha   90.00
_cell.angle_beta   90.00
_cell.angle_gamma   90.00
#
_symmetry.space_group_name_H-M   'P 1'
#
loop_
_entity.id
_entity.type
_entity.pdbx_description
1 polymer ?
#
loop_
_entity_poly.entity_id
_entity_poly.type
_entity_poly.pdbx_seq_one_letter_code
_entity_poly.pdbx_strand_id
1 'polypeptide(L)'
;MNKRALRLLTSIALAFTALATSPAASAEFAAPSGPSVTPSPIPRDDPSRGLVHQGLLPDQNNLCHGSLRLRTSGCTHGPDPAPPGMNVKRRVKPLATASAAAAECVGDGTSGNRVQVMYVHPPGVDRFANYQASFKQWALDMDTIYNESAKETGGTRHIRFVQDAACMPVVLNVTISANALANFDATINALRGLNYNRTDRSYSLLTESTVYCGIGQFDGDDRKGSGNRSNVGPSFARVDSGCWGGSVMAHELGHNLGAVNNNAPNASGGAHCTDEYDVMCYSDAPRYPAMRYICGDRAHENRLDCKHDDYFSTNPPAGSYLATHWNVADSTFLTSGGPQPPARVGPIVGVPSKRCLEAPSPADLTQIVLNDCNEGTGQKWTVDTDGTIRAQGKCLDVRAGSSAAGTVVELYSCGGGANQQWTYDPATKNLKSLGQCLDASGGATGNGTELIIWPCHTGTNQQWNLPS
;
A
#
# COMPACT_ATOMS: atom_id res chain seq x y z
N MET A 1 0.12 -85.10 -31.39
CA MET A 1 -1.02 -84.85 -30.47
C MET A 1 -0.61 -83.77 -29.48
N ASN A 2 -1.38 -82.67 -29.37
CA ASN A 2 -1.61 -81.76 -28.21
C ASN A 2 -0.47 -81.52 -27.19
N LYS A 3 -0.16 -80.33 -26.64
CA LYS A 3 -0.87 -79.04 -26.49
C LYS A 3 0.11 -78.04 -25.79
N ARG A 4 0.05 -76.76 -26.22
CA ARG A 4 0.06 -75.49 -25.45
C ARG A 4 1.01 -75.28 -24.26
N ALA A 5 1.85 -74.23 -24.33
CA ALA A 5 1.69 -72.98 -23.58
C ALA A 5 2.83 -71.99 -23.89
N LEU A 6 2.62 -71.04 -24.81
CA LEU A 6 3.45 -69.85 -24.96
C LEU A 6 2.60 -68.65 -24.51
N ARG A 7 2.98 -68.03 -23.39
CA ARG A 7 2.31 -66.85 -22.84
C ARG A 7 2.62 -65.64 -23.71
N LEU A 8 1.55 -65.03 -24.23
CA LEU A 8 1.54 -63.73 -24.89
C LEU A 8 1.86 -62.66 -23.82
N LEU A 9 2.98 -61.94 -23.97
CA LEU A 9 3.23 -60.69 -23.25
C LEU A 9 2.61 -59.56 -24.09
N THR A 10 1.45 -59.08 -23.65
CA THR A 10 0.80 -57.88 -24.21
C THR A 10 1.53 -56.65 -23.68
N SER A 11 2.29 -55.98 -24.54
CA SER A 11 2.88 -54.67 -24.26
C SER A 11 1.77 -53.62 -24.18
N ILE A 12 1.46 -53.14 -22.98
CA ILE A 12 0.66 -51.93 -22.78
C ILE A 12 1.58 -50.74 -23.03
N ALA A 13 1.43 -50.09 -24.18
CA ALA A 13 2.02 -48.78 -24.44
C ALA A 13 1.26 -47.75 -23.60
N LEU A 14 1.82 -47.36 -22.46
CA LEU A 14 1.37 -46.17 -21.72
C LEU A 14 1.79 -44.94 -22.52
N ALA A 15 0.82 -44.30 -23.17
CA ALA A 15 0.99 -42.98 -23.76
C ALA A 15 1.25 -41.98 -22.62
N PHE A 16 2.49 -41.54 -22.47
CA PHE A 16 2.83 -40.37 -21.67
C PHE A 16 2.30 -39.13 -22.39
N THR A 17 1.11 -38.67 -22.02
CA THR A 17 0.68 -37.31 -22.30
C THR A 17 1.52 -36.36 -21.45
N ALA A 18 2.49 -35.72 -22.09
CA ALA A 18 3.19 -34.58 -21.50
C ALA A 18 2.16 -33.47 -21.28
N LEU A 19 1.76 -33.26 -20.01
CA LEU A 19 1.07 -32.06 -19.58
C LEU A 19 2.06 -30.91 -19.71
N ALA A 20 1.98 -30.20 -20.83
CA ALA A 20 2.62 -28.90 -20.98
C ALA A 20 2.01 -27.97 -19.93
N THR A 21 2.77 -27.67 -18.88
CA THR A 21 2.45 -26.59 -17.95
C THR A 21 2.64 -25.28 -18.70
N SER A 22 1.55 -24.68 -19.16
CA SER A 22 1.54 -23.30 -19.63
C SER A 22 2.07 -22.39 -18.52
N PRO A 23 3.00 -21.46 -18.79
CA PRO A 23 3.26 -20.39 -17.84
C PRO A 23 1.96 -19.61 -17.65
N ALA A 24 1.62 -19.31 -16.39
CA ALA A 24 0.51 -18.42 -16.07
C ALA A 24 0.67 -17.14 -16.89
N ALA A 25 -0.23 -16.92 -17.85
CA ALA A 25 -0.31 -15.68 -18.57
C ALA A 25 -0.55 -14.56 -17.54
N SER A 26 0.34 -13.58 -17.52
CA SER A 26 0.11 -12.30 -16.85
C SER A 26 -1.27 -11.79 -17.26
N ALA A 27 -2.11 -11.43 -16.30
CA ALA A 27 -3.40 -10.81 -16.58
C ALA A 27 -3.16 -9.56 -17.46
N GLU A 28 -3.47 -9.67 -18.75
CA GLU A 28 -3.48 -8.52 -19.64
C GLU A 28 -4.59 -7.57 -19.20
N PHE A 29 -4.21 -6.29 -19.13
CA PHE A 29 -5.07 -5.16 -18.83
C PHE A 29 -6.32 -5.16 -19.73
N ALA A 30 -7.49 -5.46 -19.16
CA ALA A 30 -8.74 -5.12 -19.81
C ALA A 30 -8.93 -3.60 -19.69
N ALA A 31 -8.72 -2.88 -20.79
CA ALA A 31 -8.99 -1.44 -20.85
C ALA A 31 -10.49 -1.18 -20.65
N PRO A 32 -10.89 -0.16 -19.87
CA PRO A 32 -12.27 0.28 -19.86
C PRO A 32 -12.67 0.75 -21.28
N SER A 33 -13.89 0.44 -21.69
CA SER A 33 -14.46 0.85 -22.97
C SER A 33 -14.71 2.37 -22.98
N GLY A 34 -13.66 3.14 -23.27
CA GLY A 34 -13.69 4.58 -23.49
C GLY A 34 -13.22 4.94 -24.91
N PRO A 35 -13.45 6.19 -25.36
CA PRO A 35 -12.95 6.65 -26.65
C PRO A 35 -11.42 6.53 -26.74
N SER A 36 -10.92 6.10 -27.90
CA SER A 36 -9.48 6.07 -28.18
C SER A 36 -8.91 7.48 -28.07
N VAL A 37 -8.16 7.75 -27.01
CA VAL A 37 -7.40 8.99 -26.84
C VAL A 37 -6.08 8.83 -27.59
N THR A 38 -5.76 9.78 -28.47
CA THR A 38 -4.45 9.83 -29.13
C THR A 38 -3.35 9.84 -28.05
N PRO A 39 -2.42 8.87 -28.07
CA PRO A 39 -1.32 8.83 -27.11
C PRO A 39 -0.57 10.16 -27.06
N SER A 40 -0.38 10.73 -25.86
CA SER A 40 0.49 11.89 -25.72
C SER A 40 1.93 11.47 -26.08
N PRO A 41 2.65 12.24 -26.92
CA PRO A 41 4.02 11.89 -27.27
C PRO A 41 4.91 11.96 -26.03
N ILE A 42 5.90 11.06 -25.94
CA ILE A 42 6.90 11.09 -24.88
C ILE A 42 7.65 12.44 -24.96
N PRO A 43 7.79 13.19 -23.84
CA PRO A 43 8.56 14.41 -23.81
C PRO A 43 10.02 14.19 -24.24
N ARG A 44 10.68 15.26 -24.72
CA ARG A 44 12.11 15.20 -25.05
C ARG A 44 12.94 15.10 -23.78
N ASP A 45 14.06 14.39 -23.89
CA ASP A 45 15.01 14.30 -22.78
C ASP A 45 15.73 15.63 -22.54
N ASP A 46 15.93 15.95 -21.26
CA ASP A 46 16.84 16.96 -20.75
C ASP A 46 17.62 16.39 -19.55
N PRO A 47 18.73 15.65 -19.82
CA PRO A 47 19.54 15.02 -18.77
C PRO A 47 20.20 16.01 -17.80
N SER A 48 20.27 17.31 -18.14
CA SER A 48 20.81 18.34 -17.26
C SER A 48 19.87 18.66 -16.10
N ARG A 49 18.57 18.45 -16.33
CA ARG A 49 17.47 18.64 -15.36
C ARG A 49 16.96 17.35 -14.73
N GLY A 50 17.50 16.20 -15.15
CA GLY A 50 17.05 14.88 -14.67
C GLY A 50 15.91 14.26 -15.48
N LEU A 51 15.54 14.87 -16.61
CA LEU A 51 14.39 14.47 -17.42
C LEU A 51 14.83 13.44 -18.48
N VAL A 52 14.89 12.16 -18.12
CA VAL A 52 15.30 11.07 -19.03
C VAL A 52 14.21 10.02 -19.17
N HIS A 53 13.53 10.00 -20.32
CA HIS A 53 12.37 9.13 -20.59
C HIS A 53 12.74 7.80 -21.24
N GLN A 54 14.04 7.51 -21.36
CA GLN A 54 14.51 6.24 -21.89
C GLN A 54 13.88 5.07 -21.12
N GLY A 55 13.35 4.09 -21.85
CA GLY A 55 12.69 2.92 -21.26
C GLY A 55 11.19 3.09 -21.07
N LEU A 56 10.65 4.31 -21.14
CA LEU A 56 9.22 4.58 -21.02
C LEU A 56 8.49 4.44 -22.37
N LEU A 57 7.17 4.25 -22.28
CA LEU A 57 6.25 4.14 -23.41
C LEU A 57 5.12 5.19 -23.26
N PRO A 58 4.54 5.68 -24.36
CA PRO A 58 3.38 6.58 -24.27
C PRO A 58 2.17 5.83 -23.69
N ASP A 59 1.21 6.56 -23.10
CA ASP A 59 -0.06 5.97 -22.71
C ASP A 59 -0.76 5.37 -23.94
N GLN A 60 -1.30 4.16 -23.80
CA GLN A 60 -2.11 3.55 -24.85
C GLN A 60 -3.46 3.21 -24.26
N ASN A 61 -4.53 3.63 -24.94
CA ASN A 61 -5.91 3.41 -24.51
C ASN A 61 -6.24 4.00 -23.13
N ASN A 62 -5.57 5.09 -22.74
CA ASN A 62 -5.76 5.79 -21.47
C ASN A 62 -5.59 4.87 -20.24
N LEU A 63 -4.71 3.87 -20.33
CA LEU A 63 -4.46 2.92 -19.23
C LEU A 63 -3.76 3.58 -18.04
N CYS A 64 -2.97 4.61 -18.31
CA CYS A 64 -2.25 5.38 -17.30
C CYS A 64 -2.85 6.77 -17.07
N HIS A 65 -4.12 6.96 -17.45
CA HIS A 65 -4.85 8.22 -17.23
C HIS A 65 -4.10 9.47 -17.75
N GLY A 66 -3.41 9.32 -18.88
CA GLY A 66 -2.62 10.38 -19.53
C GLY A 66 -1.13 10.42 -19.15
N SER A 67 -0.67 9.58 -18.23
CA SER A 67 0.74 9.46 -17.83
C SER A 67 1.54 8.50 -18.74
N LEU A 68 2.70 8.02 -18.29
CA LEU A 68 3.58 7.15 -19.08
C LEU A 68 3.50 5.69 -18.63
N ARG A 69 3.78 4.78 -19.56
CA ARG A 69 3.80 3.34 -19.32
C ARG A 69 5.22 2.83 -19.09
N LEU A 70 5.36 1.93 -18.11
CA LEU A 70 6.54 1.07 -17.98
C LEU A 70 6.44 -0.11 -18.96
N ARG A 71 7.57 -0.62 -19.45
CA ARG A 71 7.58 -1.80 -20.34
C ARG A 71 7.23 -3.08 -19.61
N THR A 72 7.44 -3.08 -18.29
CA THR A 72 7.50 -4.30 -17.48
C THR A 72 6.19 -4.58 -16.79
N SER A 73 5.62 -3.57 -16.14
CA SER A 73 4.21 -3.49 -15.77
C SER A 73 3.97 -2.20 -14.98
N GLY A 74 2.84 -1.55 -15.22
CA GLY A 74 2.37 -0.39 -14.48
C GLY A 74 2.64 0.94 -15.18
N CYS A 75 2.29 2.00 -14.47
CA CYS A 75 2.31 3.38 -14.93
C CYS A 75 3.30 4.20 -14.11
N THR A 76 3.80 5.29 -14.68
CA THR A 76 4.66 6.27 -14.04
C THR A 76 4.25 7.65 -14.52
N HIS A 77 4.34 8.65 -13.64
CA HIS A 77 4.08 10.02 -14.03
C HIS A 77 5.17 10.54 -15.00
N GLY A 78 6.42 10.10 -14.82
CA GLY A 78 7.58 10.52 -15.59
C GLY A 78 8.74 10.92 -14.67
N PRO A 79 9.86 11.41 -15.21
CA PRO A 79 10.92 11.97 -14.39
C PRO A 79 10.62 13.42 -13.97
N ASP A 80 10.88 13.76 -12.71
CA ASP A 80 10.71 15.12 -12.20
C ASP A 80 11.94 15.99 -12.52
N PRO A 81 11.72 17.27 -12.85
CA PRO A 81 12.83 18.22 -12.95
C PRO A 81 13.43 18.44 -11.56
N ALA A 82 14.75 18.62 -11.51
CA ALA A 82 15.41 18.93 -10.23
C ALA A 82 14.84 20.22 -9.60
N PRO A 83 14.43 20.18 -8.31
CA PRO A 83 13.95 21.36 -7.59
C PRO A 83 15.02 22.47 -7.54
N PRO A 84 14.60 23.75 -7.37
CA PRO A 84 15.54 24.86 -7.21
C PRO A 84 16.62 24.58 -6.15
N GLY A 85 17.89 24.74 -6.52
CA GLY A 85 19.04 24.51 -5.63
C GLY A 85 19.56 23.07 -5.57
N MET A 86 18.82 22.10 -6.14
CA MET A 86 19.30 20.73 -6.35
C MET A 86 19.95 20.56 -7.71
N ASN A 87 20.81 19.54 -7.84
CA ASN A 87 21.48 19.22 -9.09
C ASN A 87 21.72 17.72 -9.16
N VAL A 88 21.11 17.08 -10.16
CA VAL A 88 21.15 15.63 -10.37
C VAL A 88 22.59 15.07 -10.47
N LYS A 89 23.55 15.89 -10.91
CA LYS A 89 24.97 15.51 -11.04
C LYS A 89 25.79 15.79 -9.79
N ARG A 90 25.30 16.58 -8.83
CA ARG A 90 26.05 16.95 -7.61
C ARG A 90 25.60 16.11 -6.42
N ARG A 91 26.46 15.20 -5.98
CA ARG A 91 26.18 14.32 -4.83
C ARG A 91 25.83 15.09 -3.55
N VAL A 92 24.82 14.61 -2.84
CA VAL A 92 24.46 15.06 -1.50
C VAL A 92 25.49 14.57 -0.47
N LYS A 93 25.89 15.44 0.46
CA LYS A 93 26.82 15.08 1.54
C LYS A 93 26.09 14.26 2.62
N PRO A 94 26.74 13.26 3.25
CA PRO A 94 26.12 12.53 4.34
C PRO A 94 25.96 13.43 5.57
N LEU A 95 24.88 13.20 6.32
CA LEU A 95 24.68 13.74 7.65
C LEU A 95 25.64 13.05 8.64
N ALA A 96 26.19 13.83 9.58
CA ALA A 96 27.12 13.32 10.58
C ALA A 96 26.45 12.34 11.55
N THR A 97 25.19 12.59 11.92
CA THR A 97 24.35 11.76 12.78
C THR A 97 22.88 11.95 12.40
N ALA A 98 22.04 10.93 12.62
CA ALA A 98 20.59 11.12 12.59
C ALA A 98 20.17 11.90 13.86
N SER A 99 19.25 12.85 13.71
CA SER A 99 18.82 13.76 14.78
C SER A 99 17.33 13.64 15.15
N ALA A 100 16.51 13.00 14.32
CA ALA A 100 15.08 12.84 14.58
C ALA A 100 14.77 11.64 15.48
N ALA A 101 13.64 11.76 16.20
CA ALA A 101 13.05 10.67 16.97
C ALA A 101 12.65 9.50 16.06
N ALA A 102 12.51 8.31 16.64
CA ALA A 102 12.07 7.12 15.92
C ALA A 102 10.72 7.34 15.22
N ALA A 103 10.46 6.56 14.17
CA ALA A 103 9.15 6.56 13.51
C ALA A 103 8.08 5.98 14.44
N GLU A 104 6.82 6.18 14.07
CA GLU A 104 5.69 5.55 14.75
C GLU A 104 5.81 4.01 14.72
N CYS A 105 5.78 3.39 15.90
CA CYS A 105 5.83 1.94 16.03
C CYS A 105 4.52 1.29 15.55
N VAL A 106 4.50 0.73 14.33
CA VAL A 106 3.32 0.03 13.79
C VAL A 106 3.50 -1.49 13.78
N GLY A 107 2.67 -2.19 14.55
CA GLY A 107 2.59 -3.65 14.59
C GLY A 107 3.93 -4.34 14.87
N ASP A 108 4.21 -5.44 14.18
CA ASP A 108 5.49 -6.19 14.24
C ASP A 108 6.64 -5.53 13.46
N GLY A 109 6.39 -4.37 12.85
CA GLY A 109 7.33 -3.67 11.99
C GLY A 109 7.53 -4.25 10.59
N THR A 110 6.91 -5.38 10.24
CA THR A 110 7.17 -6.06 8.95
C THR A 110 5.93 -6.56 8.22
N SER A 111 4.83 -6.88 8.89
CA SER A 111 3.60 -7.38 8.27
C SER A 111 2.70 -6.25 7.77
N GLY A 112 1.91 -6.53 6.74
CA GLY A 112 0.97 -5.58 6.13
C GLY A 112 1.63 -4.57 5.19
N ASN A 113 0.81 -3.64 4.69
CA ASN A 113 1.23 -2.61 3.74
C ASN A 113 2.26 -1.67 4.36
N ARG A 114 3.47 -1.67 3.78
CA ARG A 114 4.61 -0.89 4.28
C ARG A 114 5.47 -0.26 3.21
N VAL A 115 6.05 0.88 3.57
CA VAL A 115 7.11 1.53 2.80
C VAL A 115 8.45 0.92 3.20
N GLN A 116 9.17 0.35 2.22
CA GLN A 116 10.50 -0.23 2.40
C GLN A 116 11.53 0.70 1.77
N VAL A 117 12.41 1.27 2.59
CA VAL A 117 13.52 2.10 2.09
C VAL A 117 14.65 1.19 1.62
N MET A 118 15.25 1.53 0.48
CA MET A 118 16.34 0.78 -0.14
C MET A 118 17.43 1.73 -0.60
N TYR A 119 18.67 1.45 -0.24
CA TYR A 119 19.84 2.00 -0.89
C TYR A 119 20.24 1.07 -2.03
N VAL A 120 20.20 1.59 -3.26
CA VAL A 120 20.42 0.80 -4.48
C VAL A 120 21.68 1.30 -5.18
N HIS A 121 22.65 0.40 -5.40
CA HIS A 121 23.96 0.79 -5.94
C HIS A 121 24.53 -0.23 -6.92
N PRO A 122 25.47 0.17 -7.79
CA PRO A 122 26.22 -0.77 -8.62
C PRO A 122 27.35 -1.44 -7.83
N PRO A 123 27.85 -2.62 -8.27
CA PRO A 123 29.03 -3.23 -7.69
C PRO A 123 30.20 -2.24 -7.62
N GLY A 124 30.90 -2.21 -6.48
CA GLY A 124 32.06 -1.34 -6.27
C GLY A 124 31.74 0.12 -5.88
N VAL A 125 30.47 0.50 -5.73
CA VAL A 125 30.05 1.87 -5.33
C VAL A 125 29.21 1.83 -4.04
N ASP A 126 29.45 0.87 -3.16
CA ASP A 126 28.74 0.78 -1.88
C ASP A 126 29.24 1.87 -0.91
N ARG A 127 28.34 2.80 -0.56
CA ARG A 127 28.57 3.85 0.45
C ARG A 127 27.58 3.75 1.61
N PHE A 128 26.92 2.61 1.78
CA PHE A 128 25.85 2.43 2.76
C PHE A 128 26.28 2.83 4.17
N ALA A 129 27.46 2.36 4.62
CA ALA A 129 27.98 2.68 5.96
C ALA A 129 28.16 4.19 6.20
N ASN A 130 28.50 4.97 5.16
CA ASN A 130 28.70 6.41 5.26
C ASN A 130 27.38 7.19 5.30
N TYR A 131 26.31 6.63 4.74
CA TYR A 131 25.01 7.29 4.59
C TYR A 131 23.89 6.66 5.40
N GLN A 132 24.13 5.58 6.14
CA GLN A 132 23.09 4.87 6.87
C GLN A 132 22.26 5.80 7.78
N ALA A 133 22.93 6.69 8.50
CA ALA A 133 22.27 7.71 9.32
C ALA A 133 21.45 8.70 8.48
N SER A 134 21.96 9.08 7.30
CA SER A 134 21.27 9.98 6.37
C SER A 134 20.01 9.34 5.80
N PHE A 135 20.09 8.08 5.36
CA PHE A 135 18.95 7.36 4.79
C PHE A 135 17.82 7.18 5.80
N LYS A 136 18.16 6.84 7.06
CA LYS A 136 17.18 6.79 8.14
C LYS A 136 16.59 8.17 8.42
N GLN A 137 17.42 9.21 8.50
CA GLN A 137 16.95 10.57 8.75
C GLN A 137 16.01 11.06 7.65
N TRP A 138 16.35 10.89 6.37
CA TRP A 138 15.49 11.32 5.28
C TRP A 138 14.18 10.55 5.19
N ALA A 139 14.16 9.28 5.60
CA ALA A 139 12.91 8.54 5.77
C ALA A 139 12.02 9.12 6.88
N LEU A 140 12.62 9.56 8.00
CA LEU A 140 11.90 10.23 9.09
C LEU A 140 11.44 11.65 8.72
N ASP A 141 12.24 12.37 7.93
CA ASP A 141 11.86 13.67 7.37
C ASP A 141 10.64 13.51 6.44
N MET A 142 10.62 12.44 5.63
CA MET A 142 9.48 12.07 4.80
C MET A 142 8.22 11.82 5.65
N ASP A 143 8.31 11.04 6.73
CA ASP A 143 7.20 10.85 7.68
C ASP A 143 6.69 12.15 8.28
N THR A 144 7.62 13.02 8.68
CA THR A 144 7.32 14.32 9.26
C THR A 144 6.49 15.16 8.29
N ILE A 145 6.80 15.15 6.99
CA ILE A 145 6.01 15.86 5.98
C ILE A 145 4.56 15.36 5.95
N TYR A 146 4.34 14.04 5.91
CA TYR A 146 2.98 13.48 5.92
C TYR A 146 2.24 13.80 7.22
N ASN A 147 2.89 13.67 8.36
CA ASN A 147 2.23 13.86 9.64
C ASN A 147 1.94 15.33 9.94
N GLU A 148 2.86 16.23 9.62
CA GLU A 148 2.61 17.68 9.78
C GLU A 148 1.53 18.17 8.81
N SER A 149 1.46 17.67 7.58
CA SER A 149 0.36 17.96 6.65
C SER A 149 -0.98 17.44 7.17
N ALA A 150 -0.98 16.28 7.84
CA ALA A 150 -2.18 15.74 8.47
C ALA A 150 -2.70 16.61 9.62
N LYS A 151 -1.80 17.21 10.40
CA LYS A 151 -2.16 18.09 11.52
C LYS A 151 -2.89 19.35 11.07
N GLU A 152 -2.61 19.86 9.87
CA GLU A 152 -3.28 21.04 9.30
C GLU A 152 -4.79 20.81 9.12
N THR A 153 -5.21 19.55 8.94
CA THR A 153 -6.61 19.15 8.82
C THR A 153 -7.16 18.47 10.08
N GLY A 154 -6.42 18.54 11.20
CA GLY A 154 -6.86 18.04 12.50
C GLY A 154 -6.65 16.55 12.74
N GLY A 155 -5.86 15.88 11.90
CA GLY A 155 -5.51 14.47 12.05
C GLY A 155 -4.02 14.24 12.18
N THR A 156 -3.64 12.99 12.03
CA THR A 156 -2.27 12.50 12.10
C THR A 156 -2.11 11.41 11.05
N ARG A 157 -0.96 11.39 10.35
CA ARG A 157 -0.64 10.35 9.36
C ARG A 157 0.85 10.09 9.37
N HIS A 158 1.22 8.91 9.84
CA HIS A 158 2.58 8.40 9.78
C HIS A 158 2.69 7.35 8.69
N ILE A 159 3.84 7.30 8.04
CA ILE A 159 4.21 6.28 7.07
C ILE A 159 4.45 4.97 7.82
N ARG A 160 3.80 3.90 7.36
CA ARG A 160 4.05 2.55 7.85
C ARG A 160 5.37 2.04 7.27
N PHE A 161 6.50 2.35 7.88
CA PHE A 161 7.77 1.79 7.43
C PHE A 161 7.89 0.30 7.75
N VAL A 162 8.69 -0.40 6.95
CA VAL A 162 9.39 -1.58 7.49
C VAL A 162 10.39 -1.08 8.52
N GLN A 163 10.27 -1.55 9.76
CA GLN A 163 11.02 -1.02 10.90
C GLN A 163 11.63 -2.14 11.74
N ASP A 164 12.68 -1.80 12.48
CA ASP A 164 13.29 -2.69 13.46
C ASP A 164 12.58 -2.61 14.82
N ALA A 165 13.07 -3.37 15.82
CA ALA A 165 12.50 -3.40 17.16
C ALA A 165 12.61 -2.05 17.91
N ALA A 166 13.43 -1.11 17.42
CA ALA A 166 13.53 0.25 17.93
C ALA A 166 12.65 1.23 17.12
N CYS A 167 11.78 0.72 16.25
CA CYS A 167 10.90 1.48 15.37
C CYS A 167 11.66 2.42 14.42
N MET A 168 12.90 2.07 14.10
CA MET A 168 13.67 2.80 13.10
C MET A 168 13.40 2.19 11.73
N PRO A 169 13.25 3.00 10.67
CA PRO A 169 13.14 2.50 9.31
C PRO A 169 14.33 1.58 8.97
N VAL A 170 14.01 0.38 8.49
CA VAL A 170 15.01 -0.56 7.97
C VAL A 170 15.35 -0.12 6.55
N VAL A 171 16.64 0.13 6.30
CA VAL A 171 17.16 0.47 4.97
C VAL A 171 17.89 -0.75 4.41
N LEU A 172 17.40 -1.29 3.30
CA LEU A 172 18.07 -2.42 2.62
C LEU A 172 19.26 -1.90 1.83
N ASN A 173 20.40 -2.60 1.86
CA ASN A 173 21.54 -2.34 0.98
C ASN A 173 21.49 -3.32 -0.20
N VAL A 174 21.24 -2.82 -1.41
CA VAL A 174 20.95 -3.66 -2.59
C VAL A 174 21.86 -3.33 -3.76
N THR A 175 22.55 -4.35 -4.25
CA THR A 175 23.41 -4.25 -5.42
C THR A 175 22.70 -4.71 -6.69
N ILE A 176 22.66 -3.86 -7.73
CA ILE A 176 22.20 -4.21 -9.08
C ILE A 176 23.20 -3.74 -10.14
N SER A 177 23.14 -4.23 -11.37
CA SER A 177 24.12 -3.81 -12.40
C SER A 177 24.04 -2.32 -12.72
N ALA A 178 25.17 -1.70 -13.13
CA ALA A 178 25.19 -0.31 -13.57
C ALA A 178 24.22 -0.06 -14.76
N ASN A 179 24.05 -1.04 -15.65
CA ASN A 179 23.10 -0.96 -16.75
C ASN A 179 21.64 -0.92 -16.26
N ALA A 180 21.32 -1.62 -15.17
CA ALA A 180 19.98 -1.57 -14.58
C ALA A 180 19.65 -0.21 -13.96
N LEU A 181 20.66 0.60 -13.63
CA LEU A 181 20.49 1.95 -13.11
C LEU A 181 20.25 3.02 -14.18
N ALA A 182 20.45 2.67 -15.47
CA ALA A 182 20.37 3.62 -16.58
C ALA A 182 18.97 4.22 -16.77
N ASN A 183 17.91 3.48 -16.40
CA ASN A 183 16.54 3.98 -16.42
C ASN A 183 15.65 3.26 -15.40
N PHE A 184 14.47 3.83 -15.15
CA PHE A 184 13.56 3.36 -14.11
C PHE A 184 13.00 1.96 -14.36
N ASP A 185 12.57 1.65 -15.59
CA ASP A 185 12.03 0.34 -15.96
C ASP A 185 13.07 -0.79 -15.77
N ALA A 186 14.32 -0.55 -16.17
CA ALA A 186 15.43 -1.48 -15.96
C ALA A 186 15.75 -1.67 -14.47
N THR A 187 15.62 -0.62 -13.66
CA THR A 187 15.81 -0.70 -12.20
C THR A 187 14.75 -1.59 -11.57
N ILE A 188 13.47 -1.35 -11.89
CA ILE A 188 12.34 -2.15 -11.39
C ILE A 188 12.50 -3.63 -11.78
N ASN A 189 12.87 -3.91 -13.03
CA ASN A 189 13.15 -5.27 -13.49
C ASN A 189 14.23 -5.97 -12.68
N ALA A 190 15.35 -5.30 -12.45
CA ALA A 190 16.45 -5.88 -11.69
C ALA A 190 16.04 -6.18 -10.24
N LEU A 191 15.32 -5.26 -9.60
CA LEU A 191 14.83 -5.47 -8.24
C LEU A 191 13.79 -6.60 -8.14
N ARG A 192 12.87 -6.70 -9.10
CA ARG A 192 11.94 -7.84 -9.19
C ARG A 192 12.66 -9.16 -9.41
N GLY A 193 13.73 -9.16 -10.22
CA GLY A 193 14.62 -10.32 -10.41
C GLY A 193 15.35 -10.75 -9.12
N LEU A 194 15.50 -9.84 -8.16
CA LEU A 194 15.99 -10.10 -6.80
C LEU A 194 14.86 -10.39 -5.78
N ASN A 195 13.64 -10.65 -6.25
CA ASN A 195 12.46 -10.97 -5.45
C ASN A 195 11.93 -9.80 -4.58
N TYR A 196 12.24 -8.55 -4.93
CA TYR A 196 11.55 -7.39 -4.38
C TYR A 196 10.22 -7.17 -5.12
N ASN A 197 9.24 -8.04 -4.85
CA ASN A 197 7.98 -8.10 -5.61
C ASN A 197 6.73 -8.26 -4.73
N ARG A 198 6.88 -8.13 -3.41
CA ARG A 198 5.77 -8.19 -2.45
C ARG A 198 4.68 -7.17 -2.77
N THR A 199 3.43 -7.61 -2.75
CA THR A 199 2.26 -6.77 -3.05
C THR A 199 1.83 -5.88 -1.90
N ASP A 200 2.40 -6.06 -0.72
CA ASP A 200 2.20 -5.20 0.45
C ASP A 200 3.37 -4.23 0.64
N ARG A 201 4.07 -3.87 -0.45
CA ARG A 201 5.25 -3.00 -0.41
C ARG A 201 5.21 -1.85 -1.40
N SER A 202 5.50 -0.66 -0.89
CA SER A 202 5.99 0.45 -1.69
C SER A 202 7.49 0.62 -1.41
N TYR A 203 8.33 0.51 -2.43
CA TYR A 203 9.78 0.58 -2.30
C TYR A 203 10.27 1.99 -2.63
N SER A 204 10.89 2.66 -1.66
CA SER A 204 11.50 3.98 -1.84
C SER A 204 13.01 3.81 -2.02
N LEU A 205 13.50 4.09 -3.24
CA LEU A 205 14.84 3.78 -3.71
C LEU A 205 15.73 5.01 -3.68
N LEU A 206 16.73 5.01 -2.81
CA LEU A 206 17.83 5.96 -2.78
C LEU A 206 18.99 5.40 -3.62
N THR A 207 19.13 5.89 -4.84
CA THR A 207 19.91 5.22 -5.89
C THR A 207 21.24 5.92 -6.20
N GLU A 208 22.34 5.15 -6.29
CA GLU A 208 23.66 5.61 -6.78
C GLU A 208 23.66 5.79 -8.29
N SER A 209 22.97 6.83 -8.74
CA SER A 209 22.92 7.25 -10.14
C SER A 209 22.87 8.79 -10.20
N THR A 210 22.81 9.31 -11.42
CA THR A 210 22.68 10.75 -11.73
C THR A 210 21.74 10.97 -12.91
N VAL A 211 20.72 10.12 -13.05
CA VAL A 211 19.76 10.14 -14.16
C VAL A 211 18.53 10.96 -13.78
N TYR A 212 17.97 10.72 -12.59
CA TYR A 212 16.72 11.31 -12.13
C TYR A 212 16.92 12.21 -10.92
N CYS A 213 16.14 13.27 -10.78
CA CYS A 213 15.95 13.82 -9.44
C CYS A 213 14.97 12.96 -8.66
N GLY A 214 13.80 12.74 -9.26
CA GLY A 214 12.73 11.87 -8.80
C GLY A 214 12.07 11.15 -9.98
N ILE A 215 11.46 10.00 -9.71
CA ILE A 215 10.51 9.31 -10.59
C ILE A 215 9.74 8.27 -9.77
N GLY A 216 8.42 8.29 -9.85
CA GLY A 216 7.51 7.41 -9.11
C GLY A 216 6.60 6.59 -10.02
N GLN A 217 6.15 5.43 -9.55
CA GLN A 217 5.00 4.78 -10.16
C GLN A 217 3.72 5.51 -9.77
N PHE A 218 2.78 5.59 -10.71
CA PHE A 218 1.54 6.33 -10.50
C PHE A 218 0.43 5.69 -11.35
N ASP A 219 -0.58 5.13 -10.69
CA ASP A 219 -1.65 4.40 -11.38
C ASP A 219 -2.79 5.29 -11.90
N GLY A 220 -2.90 6.53 -11.41
CA GLY A 220 -4.01 7.44 -11.76
C GLY A 220 -5.39 6.92 -11.36
N ASP A 221 -5.46 6.03 -10.36
CA ASP A 221 -6.70 5.50 -9.83
C ASP A 221 -7.32 6.50 -8.83
N ASP A 222 -8.39 7.17 -9.24
CA ASP A 222 -9.10 8.17 -8.45
C ASP A 222 -10.26 7.59 -7.63
N ARG A 223 -10.50 6.28 -7.71
CA ARG A 223 -11.62 5.65 -7.01
C ARG A 223 -11.36 5.63 -5.51
N LYS A 224 -12.32 6.09 -4.71
CA LYS A 224 -12.24 6.01 -3.26
C LYS A 224 -12.34 4.56 -2.75
N GLY A 225 -11.65 4.27 -1.65
CA GLY A 225 -11.80 3.03 -0.89
C GLY A 225 -10.58 2.11 -0.92
N SER A 226 -10.62 1.04 -0.13
CA SER A 226 -9.48 0.13 0.06
C SER A 226 -9.04 -0.61 -1.21
N GLY A 227 -9.94 -0.78 -2.19
CA GLY A 227 -9.64 -1.39 -3.48
C GLY A 227 -8.91 -0.49 -4.48
N ASN A 228 -8.58 0.75 -4.12
CA ASN A 228 -7.75 1.63 -4.95
C ASN A 228 -6.37 0.98 -5.19
N ARG A 229 -5.88 1.04 -6.43
CA ARG A 229 -4.60 0.43 -6.82
C ARG A 229 -3.39 1.00 -6.05
N SER A 230 -3.47 2.25 -5.61
CA SER A 230 -2.44 2.90 -4.77
C SER A 230 -2.30 2.27 -3.36
N ASN A 231 -3.19 1.35 -2.98
CA ASN A 231 -3.07 0.50 -1.79
C ASN A 231 -2.39 -0.84 -2.05
N VAL A 232 -1.88 -1.07 -3.27
CA VAL A 232 -1.33 -2.36 -3.69
C VAL A 232 0.03 -2.15 -4.33
N GLY A 233 1.02 -2.89 -3.84
CA GLY A 233 2.35 -2.99 -4.44
C GLY A 233 2.49 -4.20 -5.36
N PRO A 234 3.73 -4.55 -5.75
CA PRO A 234 4.94 -3.77 -5.50
C PRO A 234 4.92 -2.47 -6.30
N SER A 235 5.02 -1.33 -5.61
CA SER A 235 5.24 -0.01 -6.24
C SER A 235 6.67 0.48 -5.95
N PHE A 236 7.23 1.28 -6.84
CA PHE A 236 8.61 1.77 -6.75
C PHE A 236 8.66 3.28 -6.95
N ALA A 237 9.47 3.95 -6.13
CA ALA A 237 9.79 5.37 -6.23
C ALA A 237 11.31 5.51 -6.19
N ARG A 238 11.92 6.31 -7.06
CA ARG A 238 13.37 6.40 -7.20
C ARG A 238 13.86 7.84 -7.10
N VAL A 239 14.86 8.04 -6.26
CA VAL A 239 15.57 9.31 -6.07
C VAL A 239 17.07 9.07 -6.24
N ASP A 240 17.72 9.76 -7.17
CA ASP A 240 19.17 9.58 -7.37
C ASP A 240 20.02 10.50 -6.48
N SER A 241 21.31 10.16 -6.38
CA SER A 241 22.28 10.72 -5.43
C SER A 241 22.48 12.24 -5.43
N GLY A 242 22.01 12.95 -6.46
CA GLY A 242 22.01 14.41 -6.52
C GLY A 242 20.82 15.09 -5.84
N CYS A 243 19.79 14.30 -5.52
CA CYS A 243 18.50 14.77 -5.01
C CYS A 243 18.02 14.01 -3.77
N TRP A 244 18.89 13.22 -3.13
CA TRP A 244 18.52 12.56 -1.86
C TRP A 244 18.11 13.57 -0.79
N GLY A 245 16.96 13.33 -0.19
CA GLY A 245 16.39 14.14 0.88
C GLY A 245 14.94 13.75 1.15
N GLY A 246 14.44 14.08 2.35
CA GLY A 246 13.09 13.69 2.78
C GLY A 246 11.96 14.26 1.90
N SER A 247 12.11 15.50 1.43
CA SER A 247 11.10 16.15 0.56
C SER A 247 10.95 15.45 -0.79
N VAL A 248 12.03 15.17 -1.50
CA VAL A 248 11.98 14.44 -2.79
C VAL A 248 11.50 13.00 -2.59
N MET A 249 11.90 12.36 -1.49
CA MET A 249 11.35 11.04 -1.15
C MET A 249 9.83 11.09 -0.90
N ALA A 250 9.35 12.11 -0.19
CA ALA A 250 7.92 12.32 0.07
C ALA A 250 7.14 12.56 -1.22
N HIS A 251 7.72 13.34 -2.15
CA HIS A 251 7.18 13.57 -3.48
C HIS A 251 6.97 12.25 -4.23
N GLU A 252 8.03 11.46 -4.39
CA GLU A 252 7.94 10.21 -5.16
C GLU A 252 7.07 9.16 -4.48
N LEU A 253 7.06 9.13 -3.14
CA LEU A 253 6.12 8.31 -2.40
C LEU A 253 4.68 8.77 -2.65
N GLY A 254 4.43 10.08 -2.69
CA GLY A 254 3.14 10.67 -3.02
C GLY A 254 2.54 10.06 -4.29
N HIS A 255 3.34 9.93 -5.33
CA HIS A 255 2.95 9.26 -6.57
C HIS A 255 2.59 7.79 -6.39
N ASN A 256 3.42 7.02 -5.68
CA ASN A 256 3.10 5.62 -5.37
C ASN A 256 1.81 5.49 -4.56
N LEU A 257 1.47 6.51 -3.75
CA LEU A 257 0.27 6.57 -2.94
C LEU A 257 -0.92 7.23 -3.67
N GLY A 258 -0.77 7.58 -4.94
CA GLY A 258 -1.86 8.04 -5.81
C GLY A 258 -2.05 9.56 -5.90
N ALA A 259 -1.09 10.37 -5.46
CA ALA A 259 -1.07 11.80 -5.75
C ALA A 259 -0.31 12.11 -7.06
N VAL A 260 -0.65 13.13 -7.82
CA VAL A 260 -1.91 13.89 -7.82
C VAL A 260 -2.77 13.34 -8.94
N ASN A 261 -4.02 12.98 -8.68
CA ASN A 261 -4.89 12.53 -9.75
C ASN A 261 -5.18 13.67 -10.73
N ASN A 262 -5.10 13.40 -12.05
CA ASN A 262 -5.23 14.43 -13.10
C ASN A 262 -6.61 15.10 -13.17
N ASN A 263 -7.61 14.57 -12.46
CA ASN A 263 -8.94 15.16 -12.34
C ASN A 263 -9.14 15.91 -11.00
N ALA A 264 -8.10 16.04 -10.16
CA ALA A 264 -8.14 16.88 -8.98
C ALA A 264 -8.31 18.37 -9.35
N PRO A 265 -8.93 19.19 -8.49
CA PRO A 265 -9.31 20.56 -8.80
C PRO A 265 -8.18 21.46 -9.34
N ASN A 266 -6.97 21.34 -8.80
CA ASN A 266 -5.82 22.17 -9.16
C ASN A 266 -4.66 21.35 -9.76
N ALA A 267 -4.97 20.22 -10.42
CA ALA A 267 -3.97 19.38 -11.08
C ALA A 267 -3.30 20.06 -12.29
N SER A 268 -2.02 19.76 -12.51
CA SER A 268 -1.25 20.17 -13.69
C SER A 268 -1.68 19.40 -14.97
N GLY A 269 -2.28 18.22 -14.78
CA GLY A 269 -2.54 17.24 -15.83
C GLY A 269 -1.33 16.36 -16.17
N GLY A 270 -0.25 16.44 -15.39
CA GLY A 270 0.96 15.61 -15.44
C GLY A 270 1.18 14.73 -14.19
N ALA A 271 0.14 14.59 -13.36
CA ALA A 271 0.15 14.00 -12.01
C ALA A 271 0.75 14.88 -10.89
N HIS A 272 0.87 16.18 -11.11
CA HIS A 272 1.27 17.18 -10.12
C HIS A 272 0.14 18.18 -9.85
N CYS A 273 0.31 19.05 -8.86
CA CYS A 273 -0.59 20.16 -8.57
C CYS A 273 -0.02 21.51 -9.05
N THR A 274 -0.83 22.56 -9.03
CA THR A 274 -0.43 23.90 -9.48
C THR A 274 -0.52 24.97 -8.39
N ASP A 275 -0.91 24.58 -7.17
CA ASP A 275 -1.08 25.45 -6.02
C ASP A 275 0.20 25.47 -5.17
N GLU A 276 1.16 26.24 -5.65
CA GLU A 276 2.43 26.49 -4.94
C GLU A 276 2.14 27.00 -3.51
N TYR A 277 2.75 26.43 -2.46
CA TYR A 277 4.07 25.80 -2.35
C TYR A 277 4.06 24.29 -2.01
N ASP A 278 3.12 23.48 -2.50
CA ASP A 278 3.06 22.08 -2.04
C ASP A 278 4.16 21.17 -2.61
N VAL A 279 4.51 20.11 -1.88
CA VAL A 279 5.52 19.10 -2.28
C VAL A 279 5.25 18.56 -3.67
N MET A 280 3.98 18.33 -4.05
CA MET A 280 3.60 17.74 -5.34
C MET A 280 3.38 18.78 -6.44
N CYS A 281 3.69 20.06 -6.22
CA CYS A 281 3.27 21.14 -7.11
C CYS A 281 4.40 21.64 -8.00
N TYR A 282 4.23 21.51 -9.30
CA TYR A 282 4.95 22.29 -10.30
C TYR A 282 4.25 22.16 -11.68
N SER A 283 4.66 23.00 -12.62
CA SER A 283 4.09 23.04 -13.98
C SER A 283 4.75 22.02 -14.89
N ASP A 284 3.96 21.12 -15.48
CA ASP A 284 4.44 20.01 -16.31
C ASP A 284 4.56 20.31 -17.80
N ALA A 285 5.24 19.44 -18.53
CA ALA A 285 5.21 19.41 -19.99
C ALA A 285 4.22 18.34 -20.49
N PRO A 286 3.50 18.56 -21.60
CA PRO A 286 3.46 19.76 -22.44
C PRO A 286 2.43 20.80 -21.96
N ARG A 287 1.60 20.45 -20.98
CA ARG A 287 0.59 21.33 -20.40
C ARG A 287 1.28 22.13 -19.30
N TYR A 288 1.69 23.35 -19.61
CA TYR A 288 2.34 24.28 -18.69
C TYR A 288 1.32 25.27 -18.10
N PRO A 289 0.36 24.85 -17.25
CA PRO A 289 -0.51 25.80 -16.57
C PRO A 289 0.35 26.72 -15.71
N ALA A 290 -0.11 27.96 -15.54
CA ALA A 290 0.57 28.89 -14.65
C ALA A 290 0.46 28.40 -13.21
N MET A 291 1.60 28.32 -12.51
CA MET A 291 1.62 28.09 -11.07
C MET A 291 0.88 29.20 -10.34
N ARG A 292 0.13 28.83 -9.31
CA ARG A 292 -0.68 29.72 -8.49
C ARG A 292 -0.08 29.79 -7.09
N TYR A 293 0.33 30.99 -6.69
CA TYR A 293 0.92 31.24 -5.36
C TYR A 293 -0.18 31.53 -4.35
N ILE A 294 -0.86 30.48 -3.90
CA ILE A 294 -2.02 30.60 -3.00
C ILE A 294 -1.66 30.18 -1.58
N CYS A 295 -0.65 29.33 -1.41
CA CYS A 295 -0.06 29.06 -0.12
C CYS A 295 0.86 30.24 0.24
N GLY A 296 0.47 31.05 1.24
CA GLY A 296 1.21 32.27 1.60
C GLY A 296 2.54 32.02 2.32
N ASP A 297 2.80 30.80 2.79
CA ASP A 297 4.00 30.43 3.55
C ASP A 297 4.91 29.51 2.72
N ARG A 298 6.17 29.90 2.53
CA ARG A 298 7.19 29.08 1.86
C ARG A 298 7.57 27.83 2.67
N ALA A 299 7.26 27.77 3.96
CA ALA A 299 7.43 26.55 4.74
C ALA A 299 6.56 25.39 4.21
N HIS A 300 5.52 25.67 3.41
CA HIS A 300 4.67 24.67 2.79
C HIS A 300 5.35 23.87 1.66
N GLU A 301 6.55 24.25 1.21
CA GLU A 301 7.42 23.41 0.36
C GLU A 301 7.69 22.01 0.96
N ASN A 302 7.44 21.85 2.27
CA ASN A 302 7.47 20.57 2.99
C ASN A 302 6.08 20.19 3.55
N ARG A 303 5.03 20.48 2.80
CA ARG A 303 3.63 20.09 3.05
C ARG A 303 3.03 19.47 1.81
N LEU A 304 2.07 18.58 2.02
CA LEU A 304 1.26 17.93 1.00
C LEU A 304 -0.07 18.69 0.94
N ASP A 305 -0.39 19.53 -0.02
CA ASP A 305 -1.75 20.09 -0.17
C ASP A 305 -2.17 21.14 0.89
N CYS A 306 -1.71 22.38 0.75
CA CYS A 306 -2.02 23.48 1.69
C CYS A 306 -3.49 23.94 1.68
N LYS A 307 -4.26 23.58 0.63
CA LYS A 307 -5.70 23.87 0.52
C LYS A 307 -6.56 22.69 0.91
N HIS A 308 -5.97 21.52 1.01
CA HIS A 308 -6.58 20.27 1.44
C HIS A 308 -7.74 19.87 0.51
N ASP A 309 -7.60 20.11 -0.79
CA ASP A 309 -8.65 19.94 -1.80
C ASP A 309 -8.23 19.12 -3.03
N ASP A 310 -6.93 18.83 -3.18
CA ASP A 310 -6.39 18.16 -4.38
C ASP A 310 -6.07 16.68 -4.16
N TYR A 311 -5.30 16.34 -3.13
CA TYR A 311 -4.80 14.98 -2.94
C TYR A 311 -4.63 14.55 -1.48
N PHE A 312 -4.64 15.47 -0.51
CA PHE A 312 -4.37 15.11 0.88
C PHE A 312 -5.20 15.92 1.89
N SER A 313 -6.03 15.22 2.67
CA SER A 313 -6.73 15.81 3.81
C SER A 313 -7.17 14.74 4.79
N THR A 314 -6.95 14.91 6.09
CA THR A 314 -7.47 13.97 7.10
C THR A 314 -8.92 14.24 7.49
N ASN A 315 -9.47 15.39 7.09
CA ASN A 315 -10.83 15.79 7.38
C ASN A 315 -11.44 16.55 6.18
N PRO A 316 -11.60 15.89 5.02
CA PRO A 316 -12.11 16.55 3.83
C PRO A 316 -13.58 16.97 4.03
N PRO A 317 -13.97 18.21 3.65
CA PRO A 317 -15.36 18.65 3.75
C PRO A 317 -16.31 17.72 2.98
N ALA A 318 -17.50 17.47 3.53
CA ALA A 318 -18.49 16.62 2.87
C ALA A 318 -18.81 17.13 1.45
N GLY A 319 -18.78 16.24 0.46
CA GLY A 319 -19.03 16.59 -0.95
C GLY A 319 -17.85 17.22 -1.69
N SER A 320 -16.71 17.46 -1.03
CA SER A 320 -15.46 17.86 -1.70
C SER A 320 -14.90 16.75 -2.60
N TYR A 321 -13.91 17.09 -3.43
CA TYR A 321 -13.18 16.13 -4.25
C TYR A 321 -12.62 14.99 -3.38
N LEU A 322 -11.84 15.31 -2.33
CA LEU A 322 -11.25 14.33 -1.41
C LEU A 322 -12.27 13.56 -0.55
N ALA A 323 -13.51 14.06 -0.41
CA ALA A 323 -14.57 13.29 0.23
C ALA A 323 -15.13 12.19 -0.69
N THR A 324 -14.98 12.31 -2.02
CA THR A 324 -15.63 11.46 -3.02
C THR A 324 -14.66 10.69 -3.93
N HIS A 325 -13.42 11.15 -4.03
CA HIS A 325 -12.34 10.57 -4.83
C HIS A 325 -11.21 10.07 -3.93
N TRP A 326 -10.15 9.54 -4.55
CA TRP A 326 -8.97 9.09 -3.84
C TRP A 326 -8.33 10.22 -3.05
N ASN A 327 -7.99 9.91 -1.81
CA ASN A 327 -7.35 10.81 -0.88
C ASN A 327 -6.15 10.05 -0.31
N VAL A 328 -4.95 10.58 -0.47
CA VAL A 328 -3.72 9.92 -0.02
C VAL A 328 -3.75 9.65 1.48
N ALA A 329 -4.46 10.46 2.27
CA ALA A 329 -4.64 10.23 3.70
C ALA A 329 -5.41 8.93 4.01
N ASP A 330 -6.14 8.34 3.05
CA ASP A 330 -6.82 7.05 3.19
C ASP A 330 -5.94 5.86 2.78
N SER A 331 -4.68 6.13 2.39
CA SER A 331 -3.74 5.07 2.01
C SER A 331 -3.42 4.13 3.18
N THR A 332 -3.48 2.84 2.89
CA THR A 332 -3.11 1.75 3.79
C THR A 332 -1.60 1.65 4.03
N PHE A 333 -0.77 2.41 3.30
CA PHE A 333 0.64 2.60 3.63
C PHE A 333 0.87 3.68 4.69
N LEU A 334 -0.19 4.39 5.11
CA LEU A 334 -0.18 5.35 6.20
C LEU A 334 -0.97 4.80 7.41
N THR A 335 -0.62 5.27 8.61
CA THR A 335 -1.32 5.01 9.87
C THR A 335 -1.69 6.32 10.53
N SER A 336 -2.79 6.37 11.28
CA SER A 336 -3.17 7.60 11.99
C SER A 336 -2.32 7.90 13.23
N GLY A 337 -1.35 7.08 13.62
CA GLY A 337 -0.52 7.32 14.82
C GLY A 337 -1.25 7.29 16.17
N GLY A 338 -0.47 7.19 17.25
CA GLY A 338 -0.85 7.08 18.66
C GLY A 338 -0.15 5.90 19.33
N PRO A 339 0.21 5.94 20.64
CA PRO A 339 0.76 4.77 21.33
C PRO A 339 -0.23 3.61 21.21
N GLN A 340 0.06 2.69 20.28
CA GLN A 340 -0.83 1.58 20.03
C GLN A 340 -0.53 0.54 21.10
N PRO A 341 -1.52 0.16 21.93
CA PRO A 341 -1.35 -0.99 22.81
C PRO A 341 -0.90 -2.18 21.97
N PRO A 342 -0.07 -3.09 22.51
CA PRO A 342 0.17 -4.37 21.84
C PRO A 342 -1.17 -4.99 21.43
N ALA A 343 -1.18 -5.73 20.32
CA ALA A 343 -2.39 -6.41 19.85
C ALA A 343 -3.14 -7.02 21.04
N ARG A 344 -4.41 -6.68 21.18
CA ARG A 344 -5.16 -7.02 22.40
C ARG A 344 -5.51 -8.49 22.32
N VAL A 345 -4.88 -9.28 23.18
CA VAL A 345 -5.02 -10.74 23.19
C VAL A 345 -5.92 -11.17 24.33
N GLY A 346 -7.02 -11.86 24.00
CA GLY A 346 -7.92 -12.42 24.99
C GLY A 346 -9.30 -12.73 24.42
N PRO A 347 -10.30 -12.91 25.29
CA PRO A 347 -11.66 -13.20 24.86
C PRO A 347 -12.36 -11.96 24.28
N ILE A 348 -13.15 -12.17 23.21
CA ILE A 348 -14.17 -11.21 22.76
C ILE A 348 -15.51 -11.66 23.34
N VAL A 349 -16.13 -10.81 24.17
CA VAL A 349 -17.30 -11.18 24.98
C VAL A 349 -18.56 -10.48 24.47
N GLY A 350 -19.61 -11.24 24.17
CA GLY A 350 -20.93 -10.70 23.87
C GLY A 350 -21.52 -9.98 25.08
N VAL A 351 -21.91 -8.71 24.90
CA VAL A 351 -22.43 -7.88 26.01
C VAL A 351 -23.67 -8.49 26.68
N PRO A 352 -24.71 -8.96 25.94
CA PRO A 352 -25.89 -9.54 26.57
C PRO A 352 -25.68 -10.97 27.05
N SER A 353 -24.91 -11.79 26.30
CA SER A 353 -24.73 -13.22 26.59
C SER A 353 -23.72 -13.49 27.71
N LYS A 354 -22.77 -12.57 27.93
CA LYS A 354 -21.56 -12.80 28.75
C LYS A 354 -20.73 -14.01 28.29
N ARG A 355 -20.97 -14.46 27.06
CA ARG A 355 -20.27 -15.57 26.41
C ARG A 355 -19.24 -15.04 25.43
N CYS A 356 -18.26 -15.88 25.15
CA CYS A 356 -17.13 -15.55 24.31
C CYS A 356 -17.34 -16.03 22.88
N LEU A 357 -16.80 -15.27 21.92
CA LEU A 357 -16.57 -15.79 20.57
C LEU A 357 -15.62 -16.98 20.65
N GLU A 358 -16.00 -18.09 20.02
CA GLU A 358 -15.21 -19.30 19.95
C GLU A 358 -15.07 -19.78 18.51
N ALA A 359 -13.84 -20.12 18.12
CA ALA A 359 -13.53 -20.94 16.97
C ALA A 359 -13.31 -22.40 17.44
N PRO A 360 -14.30 -23.31 17.27
CA PRO A 360 -14.23 -24.65 17.86
C PRO A 360 -13.13 -25.56 17.27
N SER A 361 -12.58 -25.18 16.12
CA SER A 361 -11.55 -25.92 15.38
C SER A 361 -10.62 -24.94 14.65
N PRO A 362 -9.33 -25.28 14.45
CA PRO A 362 -8.40 -24.48 13.65
C PRO A 362 -8.58 -24.68 12.13
N ALA A 363 -9.50 -25.54 11.68
CA ALA A 363 -9.72 -25.78 10.25
C ALA A 363 -10.31 -24.55 9.55
N ASP A 364 -10.00 -24.38 8.25
CA ASP A 364 -10.69 -23.37 7.44
C ASP A 364 -12.18 -23.69 7.37
N LEU A 365 -13.00 -22.66 7.19
CA LEU A 365 -14.47 -22.73 7.15
C LEU A 365 -15.12 -23.10 8.48
N THR A 366 -14.35 -23.09 9.58
CA THR A 366 -14.90 -23.33 10.92
C THR A 366 -15.80 -22.17 11.30
N GLN A 367 -17.09 -22.44 11.49
CA GLN A 367 -18.05 -21.42 11.93
C GLN A 367 -17.76 -20.94 13.35
N ILE A 368 -17.82 -19.62 13.55
CA ILE A 368 -17.66 -19.00 14.86
C ILE A 368 -18.98 -19.08 15.63
N VAL A 369 -18.89 -19.43 16.91
CA VAL A 369 -20.05 -19.58 17.80
C VAL A 369 -19.86 -18.79 19.10
N LEU A 370 -20.96 -18.52 19.81
CA LEU A 370 -20.91 -18.15 21.22
C LEU A 370 -20.74 -19.39 22.08
N ASN A 371 -19.80 -19.36 23.02
CA ASN A 371 -19.67 -20.39 24.05
C ASN A 371 -19.24 -19.78 25.40
N ASP A 372 -19.42 -20.55 26.47
CA ASP A 372 -18.95 -20.15 27.80
C ASP A 372 -17.45 -19.83 27.75
N CYS A 373 -17.08 -18.73 28.40
CA CYS A 373 -15.72 -18.22 28.34
C CYS A 373 -14.71 -19.17 29.01
N ASN A 374 -13.63 -19.48 28.32
CA ASN A 374 -12.55 -20.37 28.76
C ASN A 374 -11.19 -19.89 28.24
N GLU A 375 -10.11 -20.51 28.72
CA GLU A 375 -8.72 -20.15 28.36
C GLU A 375 -8.19 -20.88 27.11
N GLY A 376 -9.07 -21.59 26.40
CA GLY A 376 -8.72 -22.36 25.20
C GLY A 376 -8.26 -21.47 24.05
N THR A 377 -7.40 -22.02 23.19
CA THR A 377 -6.84 -21.30 22.02
C THR A 377 -7.91 -20.85 21.02
N GLY A 378 -9.09 -21.49 21.02
CA GLY A 378 -10.25 -21.11 20.21
C GLY A 378 -10.97 -19.84 20.66
N GLN A 379 -10.71 -19.36 21.89
CA GLN A 379 -11.26 -18.10 22.41
C GLN A 379 -10.18 -17.03 22.65
N LYS A 380 -8.91 -17.35 22.39
CA LYS A 380 -7.79 -16.41 22.49
C LYS A 380 -7.64 -15.63 21.19
N TRP A 381 -8.43 -14.56 21.09
CA TRP A 381 -8.43 -13.68 19.93
C TRP A 381 -7.36 -12.59 20.07
N THR A 382 -6.61 -12.38 18.99
CA THR A 382 -5.71 -11.25 18.82
C THR A 382 -6.44 -10.22 17.98
N VAL A 383 -6.88 -9.12 18.60
CA VAL A 383 -7.38 -7.96 17.86
C VAL A 383 -6.15 -7.19 17.41
N ASP A 384 -5.79 -7.36 16.14
CA ASP A 384 -4.57 -6.83 15.57
C ASP A 384 -4.77 -5.39 15.08
N THR A 385 -3.64 -4.70 14.90
CA THR A 385 -3.57 -3.30 14.48
C THR A 385 -3.80 -3.10 12.99
N ASP A 386 -3.75 -4.18 12.21
CA ASP A 386 -3.98 -4.18 10.77
C ASP A 386 -5.45 -4.37 10.36
N GLY A 387 -6.37 -4.35 11.34
CA GLY A 387 -7.81 -4.51 11.14
C GLY A 387 -8.27 -5.97 11.16
N THR A 388 -7.37 -6.94 11.24
CA THR A 388 -7.75 -8.35 11.38
C THR A 388 -7.98 -8.74 12.85
N ILE A 389 -8.85 -9.72 13.06
CA ILE A 389 -9.06 -10.37 14.36
C ILE A 389 -8.66 -11.84 14.18
N ARG A 390 -7.70 -12.33 14.98
CA ARG A 390 -7.04 -13.62 14.72
C ARG A 390 -7.17 -14.61 15.87
N ALA A 391 -7.41 -15.88 15.57
CA ALA A 391 -7.29 -16.98 16.52
C ALA A 391 -6.70 -18.19 15.80
N GLN A 392 -5.93 -19.02 16.53
CA GLN A 392 -5.38 -20.27 15.99
C GLN A 392 -4.59 -20.10 14.67
N GLY A 393 -3.89 -18.96 14.51
CA GLY A 393 -3.11 -18.64 13.31
C GLY A 393 -3.94 -18.22 12.09
N LYS A 394 -5.23 -17.94 12.27
CA LYS A 394 -6.20 -17.63 11.21
C LYS A 394 -7.03 -16.41 11.54
N CYS A 395 -7.75 -15.90 10.55
CA CYS A 395 -8.53 -14.67 10.64
C CYS A 395 -10.02 -14.94 10.84
N LEU A 396 -10.68 -14.06 11.58
CA LEU A 396 -12.13 -13.91 11.63
C LEU A 396 -12.60 -13.41 10.26
N ASP A 397 -13.43 -14.19 9.60
CA ASP A 397 -13.72 -14.06 8.17
C ASP A 397 -15.23 -14.07 7.92
N VAL A 398 -15.72 -13.16 7.07
CA VAL A 398 -17.08 -13.25 6.52
C VAL A 398 -17.06 -14.18 5.31
N ARG A 399 -17.72 -15.34 5.43
CA ARG A 399 -17.67 -16.44 4.46
C ARG A 399 -17.87 -15.96 3.02
N ALA A 400 -16.93 -16.37 2.16
CA ALA A 400 -16.91 -16.06 0.72
C ALA A 400 -16.94 -14.55 0.39
N GLY A 401 -16.68 -13.67 1.36
CA GLY A 401 -16.73 -12.23 1.20
C GLY A 401 -18.11 -11.66 0.83
N SER A 402 -19.18 -12.40 1.13
CA SER A 402 -20.55 -11.94 0.89
C SER A 402 -20.96 -10.87 1.90
N SER A 403 -21.52 -9.76 1.42
CA SER A 403 -22.10 -8.71 2.25
C SER A 403 -23.60 -8.91 2.54
N ALA A 404 -24.17 -10.07 2.18
CA ALA A 404 -25.57 -10.38 2.45
C ALA A 404 -25.81 -10.58 3.95
N ALA A 405 -26.93 -10.06 4.45
CA ALA A 405 -27.37 -10.27 5.83
C ALA A 405 -27.55 -11.77 6.11
N GLY A 406 -27.03 -12.24 7.25
CA GLY A 406 -27.04 -13.64 7.63
C GLY A 406 -25.85 -14.44 7.11
N THR A 407 -24.90 -13.81 6.41
CA THR A 407 -23.66 -14.50 6.01
C THR A 407 -22.89 -14.93 7.26
N VAL A 408 -22.48 -16.19 7.29
CA VAL A 408 -21.76 -16.81 8.40
C VAL A 408 -20.39 -16.16 8.59
N VAL A 409 -20.02 -15.95 9.85
CA VAL A 409 -18.65 -15.61 10.24
C VAL A 409 -17.90 -16.89 10.58
N GLU A 410 -16.71 -17.06 10.02
CA GLU A 410 -15.90 -18.25 10.12
C GLU A 410 -14.44 -17.95 10.46
N LEU A 411 -13.68 -19.00 10.75
CA LEU A 411 -12.23 -18.98 10.82
C LEU A 411 -11.67 -19.38 9.46
N TYR A 412 -10.81 -18.55 8.89
CA TYR A 412 -10.19 -18.82 7.60
C TYR A 412 -8.74 -18.34 7.53
N SER A 413 -7.93 -18.98 6.69
CA SER A 413 -6.56 -18.57 6.38
C SER A 413 -6.49 -17.07 6.03
N CYS A 414 -5.60 -16.34 6.69
CA CYS A 414 -5.47 -14.89 6.49
C CYS A 414 -4.97 -14.57 5.06
N GLY A 415 -5.78 -13.88 4.28
CA GLY A 415 -5.50 -13.50 2.88
C GLY A 415 -5.58 -11.99 2.62
N GLY A 416 -5.91 -11.19 3.64
CA GLY A 416 -5.96 -9.73 3.53
C GLY A 416 -7.19 -9.16 2.82
N GLY A 417 -8.17 -10.00 2.48
CA GLY A 417 -9.43 -9.57 1.87
C GLY A 417 -10.27 -8.69 2.79
N ALA A 418 -11.11 -7.83 2.22
CA ALA A 418 -11.97 -6.91 2.99
C ALA A 418 -12.93 -7.62 3.96
N ASN A 419 -13.26 -8.89 3.68
CA ASN A 419 -14.08 -9.76 4.51
C ASN A 419 -13.39 -10.26 5.79
N GLN A 420 -12.07 -10.05 5.91
CA GLN A 420 -11.27 -10.34 7.11
C GLN A 420 -10.93 -9.06 7.89
N GLN A 421 -11.40 -7.91 7.42
CA GLN A 421 -11.16 -6.61 8.03
C GLN A 421 -12.34 -6.22 8.90
N TRP A 422 -12.05 -5.82 10.13
CA TRP A 422 -13.02 -5.51 11.16
C TRP A 422 -12.73 -4.15 11.79
N THR A 423 -13.75 -3.30 11.85
CA THR A 423 -13.70 -2.02 12.55
C THR A 423 -14.54 -2.10 13.82
N TYR A 424 -13.96 -1.74 14.95
CA TYR A 424 -14.69 -1.65 16.23
C TYR A 424 -15.11 -0.21 16.51
N ASP A 425 -16.39 -0.01 16.80
CA ASP A 425 -16.94 1.26 17.24
C ASP A 425 -17.15 1.23 18.77
N PRO A 426 -16.35 1.95 19.57
CA PRO A 426 -16.43 1.89 21.03
C PRO A 426 -17.68 2.56 21.61
N ALA A 427 -18.34 3.47 20.87
CA ALA A 427 -19.54 4.14 21.34
C ALA A 427 -20.75 3.20 21.31
N THR A 428 -20.82 2.37 20.28
CA THR A 428 -21.91 1.41 20.06
C THR A 428 -21.55 -0.01 20.47
N LYS A 429 -20.25 -0.30 20.63
CA LYS A 429 -19.65 -1.63 20.86
C LYS A 429 -19.81 -2.60 19.69
N ASN A 430 -20.05 -2.10 18.48
CA ASN A 430 -20.20 -2.94 17.31
C ASN A 430 -18.85 -3.28 16.67
N LEU A 431 -18.68 -4.55 16.29
CA LEU A 431 -17.65 -4.99 15.35
C LEU A 431 -18.26 -5.03 13.95
N LYS A 432 -17.63 -4.37 12.98
CA LYS A 432 -18.18 -4.20 11.62
C LYS A 432 -17.25 -4.76 10.55
N SER A 433 -17.81 -5.50 9.60
CA SER A 433 -17.13 -5.93 8.37
C SER A 433 -18.09 -5.83 7.19
N LEU A 434 -17.59 -5.46 6.01
CA LEU A 434 -18.39 -5.29 4.79
C LEU A 434 -19.64 -4.39 4.97
N GLY A 435 -19.57 -3.40 5.85
CA GLY A 435 -20.67 -2.48 6.17
C GLY A 435 -21.76 -3.06 7.08
N GLN A 436 -21.59 -4.28 7.58
CA GLN A 436 -22.51 -4.96 8.50
C GLN A 436 -21.87 -5.24 9.85
N CYS A 437 -22.69 -5.54 10.86
CA CYS A 437 -22.26 -5.79 12.22
C CYS A 437 -22.17 -7.30 12.52
N LEU A 438 -21.14 -7.70 13.28
CA LEU A 438 -21.07 -9.03 13.90
C LEU A 438 -22.27 -9.20 14.84
N ASP A 439 -23.00 -10.29 14.65
CA ASP A 439 -24.30 -10.51 15.25
C ASP A 439 -24.41 -11.95 15.79
N ALA A 440 -24.87 -12.10 17.03
CA ALA A 440 -25.32 -13.38 17.56
C ALA A 440 -26.72 -13.71 17.02
N SER A 441 -26.77 -14.69 16.10
CA SER A 441 -27.94 -14.97 15.26
C SER A 441 -29.25 -15.09 16.05
N GLY A 442 -30.28 -14.38 15.58
CA GLY A 442 -31.60 -14.34 16.21
C GLY A 442 -31.64 -13.71 17.60
N GLY A 443 -30.56 -13.04 18.02
CA GLY A 443 -30.43 -12.50 19.37
C GLY A 443 -30.25 -13.59 20.44
N ALA A 444 -29.91 -14.81 20.05
CA ALA A 444 -29.72 -15.91 20.99
C ALA A 444 -28.46 -15.71 21.85
N THR A 445 -28.50 -16.24 23.07
CA THR A 445 -27.43 -16.06 24.06
C THR A 445 -26.80 -17.37 24.51
N GLY A 446 -27.27 -18.52 24.02
CA GLY A 446 -26.81 -19.85 24.44
C GLY A 446 -25.50 -20.30 23.80
N ASN A 447 -24.89 -21.33 24.37
CA ASN A 447 -23.75 -22.03 23.76
C ASN A 447 -24.13 -22.59 22.39
N GLY A 448 -23.20 -22.49 21.44
CA GLY A 448 -23.41 -22.88 20.04
C GLY A 448 -24.20 -21.87 19.21
N THR A 449 -24.57 -20.71 19.75
CA THR A 449 -25.23 -19.67 18.93
C THR A 449 -24.28 -19.22 17.83
N GLU A 450 -24.75 -19.27 16.58
CA GLU A 450 -23.97 -18.92 15.41
C GLU A 450 -23.69 -17.41 15.32
N LEU A 451 -22.46 -17.06 14.92
CA LEU A 451 -22.11 -15.69 14.57
C LEU A 451 -22.28 -15.47 13.06
N ILE A 452 -22.97 -14.38 12.74
CA ILE A 452 -23.24 -13.93 11.38
C ILE A 452 -22.88 -12.45 11.25
N ILE A 453 -22.89 -11.93 10.04
CA ILE A 453 -23.05 -10.49 9.81
C ILE A 453 -24.53 -10.14 9.60
N TRP A 454 -24.95 -8.99 10.12
CA TRP A 454 -26.30 -8.48 9.97
C TRP A 454 -26.31 -6.95 9.89
N PRO A 455 -27.32 -6.31 9.26
CA PRO A 455 -27.50 -4.87 9.32
C PRO A 455 -27.39 -4.33 10.75
N CYS A 456 -26.53 -3.31 10.91
CA CYS A 456 -26.29 -2.72 12.21
C CYS A 456 -27.57 -2.08 12.78
N HIS A 457 -27.89 -2.41 14.03
CA HIS A 457 -29.09 -1.92 14.70
C HIS A 457 -28.84 -1.72 16.20
N THR A 458 -29.86 -1.23 16.93
CA THR A 458 -29.76 -0.92 18.36
C THR A 458 -29.91 -2.14 19.28
N GLY A 459 -30.24 -3.31 18.75
CA GLY A 459 -30.25 -4.58 19.49
C GLY A 459 -28.89 -4.92 20.09
N THR A 460 -28.88 -5.45 21.32
CA THR A 460 -27.65 -5.68 22.10
C THR A 460 -26.86 -6.91 21.66
N ASN A 461 -27.44 -7.80 20.86
CA ASN A 461 -26.78 -8.98 20.28
C ASN A 461 -25.67 -8.65 19.26
N GLN A 462 -25.48 -7.37 18.93
CA GLN A 462 -24.39 -6.87 18.10
C GLN A 462 -23.30 -6.12 18.90
N GLN A 463 -23.37 -6.17 20.23
CA GLN A 463 -22.45 -5.46 21.11
C GLN A 463 -21.41 -6.40 21.71
N TRP A 464 -20.15 -6.03 21.61
CA TRP A 464 -18.99 -6.86 21.94
C TRP A 464 -18.01 -6.10 22.82
N ASN A 465 -17.51 -6.71 23.89
CA ASN A 465 -16.34 -6.21 24.60
C ASN A 465 -15.10 -6.91 24.03
N LEU A 466 -14.15 -6.13 23.53
CA LEU A 466 -12.86 -6.63 23.07
C LEU A 466 -11.93 -6.93 24.26
N PRO A 467 -10.86 -7.72 24.06
CA PRO A 467 -9.81 -7.89 25.06
C PRO A 467 -9.24 -6.52 25.44
N SER A 468 -8.87 -6.36 26.70
CA SER A 468 -8.29 -5.14 27.27
C SER A 468 -6.83 -4.95 26.86
#